data_AF-A0ABD1SRB5-F1
#
_entry.id   AF-A0ABD1SRB5-F1
#
_cell.length_a   1.000
_cell.length_b   1.000
_cell.length_c   1.000
_cell.angle_alpha   90.00
_cell.angle_beta   90.00
_cell.angle_gamma   90.00
#
_symmetry.space_group_name_H-M   'P 1'
#
loop_
_entity.id
_entity.type
_entity.pdbx_description
1 polymer ?
#
loop_
_entity_poly.entity_id
_entity_poly.type
_entity_poly.pdbx_seq_one_letter_code
_entity_poly.pdbx_strand_id
1 'polypeptide(L)'
;MSAISISSEDNQISKELKKLMAKQTRVFLVHMNPSLGYRLFFHAKKAGMMSEGYAWIITDYLSNFLNSMDFVAHDLMEGVLGIRPYVSKSKELDSFQERWKRNMVLKKRTGLVRDLNIYGLWLYDTIHSLAIAAEMIGPVNSSLLYVNTSKNGTDNTNLKISAFGPRLLSELSRTKFPGLSGEFQLINGQLKPSAFEIFNVFGTGEKTVGFWTIDTGISRELISTGEPTHSTSTKNLKSVMWPGDSFTRPKGWAIPACFTIYLR
;
A
#
# COMPACT_ATOMS: atom_id res chain seq x y z
N MET A 1 -16.89 -8.84 7.36
CA MET A 1 -15.52 -8.45 7.73
C MET A 1 -15.12 -9.26 8.96
N SER A 2 -13.97 -9.93 8.96
CA SER A 2 -13.42 -10.56 10.16
C SER A 2 -12.25 -9.71 10.63
N ALA A 3 -12.14 -9.47 11.93
CA ALA A 3 -11.09 -8.65 12.51
C ALA A 3 -10.17 -9.53 13.36
N ILE A 4 -8.88 -9.47 13.08
CA ILE A 4 -7.82 -10.08 13.88
C ILE A 4 -7.02 -8.93 14.49
N SER A 5 -6.92 -8.89 15.82
CA SER A 5 -6.14 -7.85 16.51
C SER A 5 -4.66 -7.94 16.11
N ILE A 6 -3.96 -6.81 16.06
CA ILE A 6 -2.50 -6.75 15.85
C ILE A 6 -1.77 -7.56 16.94
N SER A 7 -2.30 -7.57 18.16
CA SER A 7 -1.77 -8.31 19.30
C SER A 7 -2.19 -9.79 19.34
N SER A 8 -2.86 -10.30 18.30
CA SER A 8 -3.39 -11.67 18.35
C SER A 8 -2.26 -12.69 18.41
N GLU A 9 -2.43 -13.70 19.24
CA GLU A 9 -1.55 -14.86 19.32
C GLU A 9 -1.81 -15.86 18.17
N ASP A 10 -0.86 -16.76 17.92
CA ASP A 10 -0.92 -17.73 16.80
C ASP A 10 -2.15 -18.67 16.90
N ASN A 11 -2.54 -19.00 18.12
CA ASN A 11 -3.74 -19.79 18.44
C ASN A 11 -5.03 -19.06 18.00
N GLN A 12 -5.11 -17.74 18.18
CA GLN A 12 -6.24 -16.89 17.83
C GLN A 12 -6.32 -16.71 16.30
N ILE A 13 -5.19 -16.47 15.64
CA ILE A 13 -5.10 -16.42 14.17
C ILE A 13 -5.61 -17.74 13.58
N SER A 14 -5.09 -18.87 14.08
CA SER A 14 -5.51 -20.20 13.64
C SER A 14 -7.01 -20.45 13.87
N LYS A 15 -7.55 -20.00 15.00
CA LYS A 15 -8.98 -20.13 15.32
C LYS A 15 -9.85 -19.34 14.35
N GLU A 16 -9.47 -18.10 14.02
CA GLU A 16 -10.19 -17.29 13.05
C GLU A 16 -10.10 -17.87 11.63
N LEU A 17 -8.94 -18.37 11.21
CA LEU A 17 -8.78 -19.05 9.92
C LEU A 17 -9.67 -20.29 9.82
N LYS A 18 -9.77 -21.10 10.89
CA LYS A 18 -10.70 -22.25 10.93
C LYS A 18 -12.16 -21.82 10.75
N LYS A 19 -12.57 -20.70 11.38
CA LYS A 19 -13.92 -20.15 11.18
C LYS A 19 -14.13 -19.72 9.72
N LEU A 20 -13.14 -19.08 9.10
CA LEU A 20 -13.21 -18.67 7.69
C LEU A 20 -13.26 -19.87 6.75
N MET A 21 -12.46 -20.90 7.01
CA MET A 21 -12.42 -22.15 6.24
C MET A 21 -13.76 -22.91 6.31
N ALA A 22 -14.42 -22.90 7.47
CA ALA A 22 -15.74 -23.50 7.66
C ALA A 22 -16.84 -22.76 6.88
N LYS A 23 -16.60 -21.49 6.48
CA LYS A 23 -17.47 -20.80 5.54
C LYS A 23 -17.20 -21.30 4.12
N GLN A 24 -18.19 -21.11 3.24
CA GLN A 24 -18.02 -21.44 1.82
C GLN A 24 -17.09 -20.45 1.11
N THR A 25 -16.76 -19.29 1.68
CA THR A 25 -15.93 -18.25 1.05
C THR A 25 -14.49 -18.73 0.79
N ARG A 26 -13.98 -18.44 -0.41
CA ARG A 26 -12.61 -18.79 -0.82
C ARG A 26 -11.77 -17.61 -1.32
N VAL A 27 -12.35 -16.41 -1.40
CA VAL A 27 -11.63 -15.18 -1.75
C VAL A 27 -11.51 -14.31 -0.51
N PHE A 28 -10.30 -13.85 -0.20
CA PHE A 28 -10.00 -13.06 0.98
C PHE A 28 -9.25 -11.79 0.62
N LEU A 29 -9.69 -10.66 1.17
CA LEU A 29 -8.95 -9.40 1.16
C LEU A 29 -8.24 -9.23 2.50
N VAL A 30 -6.94 -9.00 2.47
CA VAL A 30 -6.07 -8.91 3.65
C VAL A 30 -5.54 -7.48 3.76
N HIS A 31 -5.98 -6.80 4.80
CA HIS A 31 -5.47 -5.49 5.21
C HIS A 31 -4.82 -5.63 6.58
N MET A 32 -3.51 -5.88 6.60
CA MET A 32 -2.74 -6.14 7.81
C MET A 32 -1.33 -5.59 7.68
N ASN A 33 -0.67 -5.33 8.81
CA ASN A 33 0.74 -4.96 8.80
C ASN A 33 1.62 -6.16 8.42
N PRO A 34 2.91 -5.95 8.08
CA PRO A 34 3.82 -7.01 7.66
C PRO A 34 3.93 -8.19 8.64
N SER A 35 4.05 -7.90 9.93
CA SER A 35 4.24 -8.93 10.96
C SER A 35 3.02 -9.84 11.11
N LEU A 36 1.82 -9.25 11.16
CA LEU A 36 0.57 -10.01 11.25
C LEU A 36 0.26 -10.72 9.93
N GLY A 37 0.52 -10.08 8.79
CA GLY A 37 0.35 -10.67 7.46
C GLY A 37 1.18 -11.94 7.28
N TYR A 38 2.47 -11.91 7.65
CA TYR A 38 3.33 -13.09 7.63
C TYR A 38 2.75 -14.25 8.45
N ARG A 39 2.36 -13.97 9.70
CA ARG A 39 1.78 -14.98 10.60
C ARG A 39 0.46 -15.53 10.06
N LEU A 40 -0.38 -14.68 9.48
CA LEU A 40 -1.62 -15.09 8.82
C LEU A 40 -1.34 -16.10 7.70
N PHE A 41 -0.44 -15.78 6.78
CA PHE A 41 -0.14 -16.65 5.64
C PHE A 41 0.55 -17.95 6.06
N PHE A 42 1.42 -17.91 7.08
CA PHE A 42 1.96 -19.11 7.70
C PHE A 42 0.88 -20.07 8.19
N HIS A 43 -0.09 -19.56 8.95
CA HIS A 43 -1.20 -20.37 9.45
C HIS A 43 -2.21 -20.75 8.37
N ALA A 44 -2.42 -19.90 7.35
CA ALA A 44 -3.28 -20.19 6.22
C ALA A 44 -2.72 -21.36 5.38
N LYS A 45 -1.40 -21.37 5.12
CA LYS A 45 -0.72 -22.49 4.44
C LYS A 45 -0.85 -23.78 5.25
N LYS A 46 -0.60 -23.73 6.56
CA LYS A 46 -0.80 -24.90 7.46
C LYS A 46 -2.24 -25.41 7.48
N ALA A 47 -3.22 -24.52 7.34
CA ALA A 47 -4.63 -24.88 7.30
C ALA A 47 -5.10 -25.36 5.91
N GLY A 48 -4.21 -25.41 4.91
CA GLY A 48 -4.57 -25.78 3.54
C GLY A 48 -5.37 -24.70 2.80
N MET A 49 -5.36 -23.45 3.29
CA MET A 49 -6.06 -22.33 2.64
C MET A 49 -5.20 -21.60 1.60
N MET A 50 -3.98 -22.08 1.36
CA MET A 50 -3.08 -21.66 0.27
C MET A 50 -3.00 -22.72 -0.84
N SER A 51 -4.08 -23.48 -1.03
CA SER A 51 -4.21 -24.48 -2.10
C SER A 51 -5.06 -23.97 -3.26
N GLU A 52 -5.15 -24.77 -4.32
CA GLU A 52 -6.04 -24.52 -5.44
C GLU A 52 -7.48 -24.25 -4.97
N GLY A 53 -8.14 -23.30 -5.62
CA GLY A 53 -9.51 -22.88 -5.31
C GLY A 53 -9.62 -21.72 -4.34
N TYR A 54 -8.52 -21.30 -3.71
CA TYR A 54 -8.44 -20.09 -2.88
C TYR A 54 -7.89 -18.89 -3.65
N ALA A 55 -8.27 -17.68 -3.24
CA ALA A 55 -7.69 -16.42 -3.71
C ALA A 55 -7.42 -15.50 -2.53
N TRP A 56 -6.26 -14.85 -2.54
CA TRP A 56 -5.87 -13.87 -1.53
C TRP A 56 -5.43 -12.59 -2.22
N ILE A 57 -5.96 -11.46 -1.76
CA ILE A 57 -5.61 -10.13 -2.24
C ILE A 57 -5.08 -9.34 -1.05
N ILE A 58 -3.88 -8.79 -1.15
CA ILE A 58 -3.26 -7.97 -0.10
C ILE A 58 -3.31 -6.49 -0.47
N THR A 59 -3.64 -5.64 0.50
CA THR A 59 -3.61 -4.18 0.32
C THR A 59 -2.19 -3.64 0.35
N ASP A 60 -2.04 -2.38 -0.05
CA ASP A 60 -0.80 -1.60 0.03
C ASP A 60 -0.15 -1.62 1.43
N TYR A 61 -0.94 -1.69 2.50
CA TYR A 61 -0.42 -1.77 3.86
C TYR A 61 0.50 -2.99 4.13
N LEU A 62 0.30 -4.10 3.42
CA LEU A 62 1.16 -5.29 3.47
C LEU A 62 2.10 -5.34 2.27
N SER A 63 1.56 -5.13 1.07
CA SER A 63 2.25 -5.36 -0.20
C SER A 63 3.49 -4.47 -0.40
N ASN A 64 3.48 -3.25 0.18
CA ASN A 64 4.61 -2.33 0.13
C ASN A 64 5.87 -2.83 0.85
N PHE A 65 5.75 -3.89 1.65
CA PHE A 65 6.85 -4.47 2.41
C PHE A 65 7.37 -5.79 1.85
N LEU A 66 6.74 -6.34 0.81
CA LEU A 66 7.12 -7.65 0.26
C LEU A 66 8.58 -7.68 -0.23
N ASN A 67 9.05 -6.61 -0.89
CA ASN A 67 10.46 -6.48 -1.30
C ASN A 67 11.48 -6.59 -0.14
N SER A 68 11.06 -6.34 1.10
CA SER A 68 11.89 -6.43 2.30
C SER A 68 11.75 -7.77 3.05
N MET A 69 10.87 -8.65 2.58
CA MET A 69 10.65 -9.95 3.18
C MET A 69 11.64 -10.98 2.63
N ASP A 70 11.86 -12.04 3.41
CA ASP A 70 12.72 -13.14 3.00
C ASP A 70 12.02 -14.12 2.06
N PHE A 71 12.80 -15.04 1.51
CA PHE A 71 12.28 -16.09 0.62
C PHE A 71 11.19 -16.95 1.28
N VAL A 72 11.27 -17.17 2.60
CA VAL A 72 10.27 -17.96 3.34
C VAL A 72 8.92 -17.26 3.32
N ALA A 73 8.89 -15.95 3.55
CA ALA A 73 7.67 -15.17 3.46
C ALA A 73 7.07 -15.20 2.05
N HIS A 74 7.88 -15.10 0.99
CA HIS A 74 7.41 -15.21 -0.39
C HIS A 74 6.78 -16.58 -0.68
N ASP A 75 7.41 -17.68 -0.25
CA ASP A 75 6.88 -19.05 -0.38
C ASP A 75 5.53 -19.22 0.35
N LEU A 76 5.35 -18.56 1.51
CA LEU A 76 4.08 -18.59 2.23
C LEU A 76 2.95 -17.87 1.48
N MET A 77 3.30 -16.93 0.60
CA MET A 77 2.38 -16.05 -0.12
C MET A 77 2.32 -16.36 -1.62
N GLU A 78 2.80 -17.51 -2.07
CA GLU A 78 2.77 -17.88 -3.47
C GLU A 78 1.33 -17.90 -4.02
N GLY A 79 1.13 -17.22 -5.16
CA GLY A 79 -0.18 -17.06 -5.79
C GLY A 79 -1.05 -15.94 -5.17
N VAL A 80 -0.56 -15.19 -4.19
CA VAL A 80 -1.25 -14.00 -3.65
C VAL A 80 -1.21 -12.86 -4.67
N LEU A 81 -2.30 -12.11 -4.80
CA LEU A 81 -2.35 -10.86 -5.56
C LEU A 81 -2.10 -9.68 -4.64
N GLY A 82 -1.22 -8.77 -5.05
CA GLY A 82 -0.94 -7.52 -4.36
C GLY A 82 -1.31 -6.30 -5.19
N ILE A 83 -1.66 -5.23 -4.50
CA ILE A 83 -1.79 -3.89 -5.06
C ILE A 83 -0.86 -2.93 -4.33
N ARG A 84 -0.16 -2.05 -5.04
CA ARG A 84 0.65 -0.98 -4.42
C ARG A 84 0.73 0.25 -5.32
N PRO A 85 0.99 1.45 -4.79
CA PRO A 85 1.29 2.61 -5.62
C PRO A 85 2.46 2.31 -6.56
N TYR A 86 2.29 2.63 -7.84
CA TYR A 86 3.33 2.50 -8.84
C TYR A 86 4.29 3.69 -8.75
N VAL A 87 5.59 3.39 -8.74
CA VAL A 87 6.65 4.39 -8.82
C VAL A 87 7.42 4.17 -10.12
N SER A 88 7.39 5.18 -10.98
CA SER A 88 8.16 5.17 -12.22
C SER A 88 9.66 5.13 -11.92
N LYS A 89 10.40 4.28 -12.64
CA LYS A 89 11.86 4.27 -12.56
C LYS A 89 12.42 5.59 -13.09
N SER A 90 13.36 6.17 -12.37
CA SER A 90 14.08 7.38 -12.77
C SER A 90 15.53 7.30 -12.30
N LYS A 91 16.43 8.04 -12.97
CA LYS A 91 17.85 8.08 -12.59
C LYS A 91 18.03 8.69 -11.19
N GLU A 92 17.18 9.65 -10.85
CA GLU A 92 17.14 10.32 -9.56
C GLU A 92 16.74 9.36 -8.44
N LEU A 93 15.73 8.52 -8.68
CA LEU A 93 15.31 7.48 -7.75
C LEU A 93 16.39 6.42 -7.57
N ASP A 94 17.00 5.92 -8.65
CA ASP A 94 18.08 4.94 -8.58
C ASP A 94 19.28 5.50 -7.79
N SER A 95 19.71 6.74 -8.10
CA SER A 95 20.77 7.43 -7.38
C SER A 95 20.44 7.63 -5.90
N PHE A 96 19.19 7.97 -5.57
CA PHE A 96 18.75 8.08 -4.19
C PHE A 96 18.78 6.75 -3.46
N GLN A 97 18.28 5.67 -4.08
CA GLN A 97 18.31 4.32 -3.51
C GLN A 97 19.73 3.82 -3.26
N GLU A 98 20.67 4.10 -4.18
CA GLU A 98 22.09 3.79 -3.96
C GLU A 98 22.67 4.54 -2.75
N ARG A 99 22.43 5.85 -2.66
CA ARG A 99 22.88 6.67 -1.52
C ARG A 99 22.25 6.19 -0.22
N TRP A 100 20.97 5.83 -0.23
CA TRP A 100 20.26 5.29 0.92
C TRP A 100 20.93 3.99 1.41
N LYS A 101 21.14 3.03 0.50
CA LYS A 101 21.81 1.76 0.79
C LYS A 101 23.21 1.97 1.38
N ARG A 102 24.03 2.82 0.76
CA ARG A 102 25.38 3.17 1.27
C ARG A 102 25.32 3.74 2.67
N ASN A 103 24.42 4.69 2.93
CA ASN A 103 24.27 5.33 4.25
C ASN A 103 23.80 4.36 5.34
N MET A 104 22.92 3.41 5.01
CA MET A 104 22.45 2.40 5.97
C MET A 104 23.58 1.48 6.44
N VAL A 105 24.46 1.07 5.51
CA VAL A 105 25.65 0.27 5.83
C VAL A 105 26.64 1.07 6.68
N LEU A 106 26.96 2.30 6.27
CA LEU A 106 27.95 3.15 6.96
C LEU A 106 27.52 3.51 8.39
N LYS A 107 26.22 3.76 8.61
CA LYS A 107 25.68 4.12 9.94
C LYS A 107 25.45 2.92 10.85
N LYS A 108 25.86 1.69 10.45
CA LYS A 108 25.63 0.43 11.18
C LYS A 108 24.19 0.27 11.67
N ARG A 109 23.21 0.75 10.89
CA ARG A 109 21.79 0.60 11.26
C ARG A 109 21.39 -0.84 10.96
N THR A 110 21.44 -1.68 11.98
CA THR A 110 21.13 -3.13 11.93
C THR A 110 19.62 -3.44 12.04
N GLY A 111 18.74 -2.44 11.91
CA GLY A 111 17.29 -2.62 11.99
C GLY A 111 16.66 -3.26 10.75
N LEU A 112 15.42 -3.77 10.92
CA LEU A 112 14.61 -4.47 9.92
C LEU A 112 14.22 -3.64 8.68
N VAL A 113 14.31 -2.31 8.73
CA VAL A 113 13.96 -1.43 7.59
C VAL A 113 15.17 -1.25 6.69
N ARG A 114 15.52 -2.30 5.94
CA ARG A 114 16.61 -2.26 4.96
C ARG A 114 16.19 -1.60 3.66
N ASP A 115 14.95 -1.82 3.23
CA ASP A 115 14.49 -1.41 1.91
C ASP A 115 13.58 -0.19 1.97
N LEU A 116 13.85 0.73 1.05
CA LEU A 116 13.09 1.94 0.85
C LEU A 116 11.78 1.57 0.13
N ASN A 117 10.65 1.73 0.82
CA ASN A 117 9.32 1.56 0.25
C ASN A 117 8.68 2.91 -0.11
N ILE A 118 7.45 2.87 -0.62
CA ILE A 118 6.70 4.06 -1.02
C ILE A 118 6.54 5.08 0.12
N TYR A 119 6.33 4.63 1.36
CA TYR A 119 6.16 5.55 2.50
C TYR A 119 7.43 6.36 2.76
N GLY A 120 8.61 5.75 2.59
CA GLY A 120 9.89 6.45 2.66
C GLY A 120 10.06 7.48 1.54
N LEU A 121 9.61 7.15 0.33
CA LEU A 121 9.64 8.07 -0.82
C LEU A 121 8.69 9.25 -0.61
N TRP A 122 7.46 9.00 -0.15
CA TRP A 122 6.50 10.05 0.17
C TRP A 122 6.99 10.95 1.29
N LEU A 123 7.64 10.40 2.32
CA LEU A 123 8.25 11.21 3.38
C LEU A 123 9.32 12.14 2.81
N TYR A 124 10.20 11.62 1.95
CA TYR A 124 11.23 12.43 1.30
C TYR A 124 10.62 13.59 0.49
N ASP A 125 9.65 13.28 -0.39
CA ASP A 125 9.00 14.28 -1.24
C ASP A 125 8.20 15.29 -0.39
N THR A 126 7.57 14.85 0.70
CA THR A 126 6.85 15.75 1.62
C THR A 126 7.79 16.75 2.31
N ILE A 127 8.95 16.30 2.76
CA ILE A 127 9.96 17.20 3.37
C ILE A 127 10.54 18.15 2.32
N HIS A 128 10.76 17.68 1.09
CA HIS A 128 11.20 18.53 -0.01
C HIS A 128 10.16 19.62 -0.33
N SER A 129 8.88 19.24 -0.39
CA SER A 129 7.77 20.18 -0.57
C SER A 129 7.73 21.24 0.53
N LEU A 130 7.89 20.81 1.79
CA LEU A 130 7.93 21.72 2.93
C LEU A 130 9.10 22.71 2.84
N ALA A 131 10.28 22.26 2.41
CA ALA A 131 11.43 23.13 2.21
C ALA A 131 11.17 24.18 1.12
N ILE A 132 10.66 23.77 -0.04
CA ILE A 132 10.28 24.69 -1.13
C ILE A 132 9.27 25.72 -0.63
N ALA A 133 8.20 25.28 0.04
CA ALA A 133 7.17 26.19 0.54
C ALA A 133 7.74 27.18 1.57
N ALA A 134 8.64 26.73 2.45
CA ALA A 134 9.29 27.60 3.43
C ALA A 134 10.19 28.66 2.76
N GLU A 135 10.93 28.29 1.71
CA GLU A 135 11.75 29.22 0.93
C GLU A 135 10.91 30.27 0.20
N MET A 136 9.75 29.87 -0.34
CA MET A 136 8.85 30.76 -1.09
C MET A 136 8.17 31.83 -0.23
N ILE A 137 7.99 31.59 1.07
CA ILE A 137 7.42 32.59 1.98
C ILE A 137 8.38 33.78 2.18
N GLY A 138 9.67 33.61 1.90
CA GLY A 138 10.68 34.64 2.04
C GLY A 138 10.95 35.05 3.50
N PRO A 139 11.74 36.11 3.73
CA PRO A 139 12.04 36.60 5.08
C PRO A 139 10.77 37.13 5.74
N VAL A 140 10.39 36.54 6.87
CA VAL A 140 9.23 37.00 7.66
C VAL A 140 9.72 37.84 8.83
N ASN A 141 9.24 39.08 8.92
CA ASN A 141 9.45 39.89 10.12
C ASN A 141 8.77 39.21 11.31
N SER A 142 9.54 38.93 12.36
CA SER A 142 9.10 38.23 13.58
C SER A 142 7.90 38.91 14.28
N SER A 143 7.71 40.22 14.06
CA SER A 143 6.56 40.99 14.53
C SER A 143 5.21 40.56 13.93
N LEU A 144 5.21 39.80 12.83
CA LEU A 144 3.99 39.29 12.17
C LEU A 144 3.61 37.87 12.61
N LEU A 145 4.37 37.21 13.49
CA LEU A 145 4.17 35.78 13.80
C LEU A 145 2.87 35.47 14.54
N TYR A 146 2.26 36.46 15.19
CA TYR A 146 1.05 36.29 15.99
C TYR A 146 0.00 37.33 15.59
N VAL A 147 -1.14 36.86 15.06
CA VAL A 147 -2.33 37.71 14.92
C VAL A 147 -3.17 37.52 16.18
N ASN A 148 -3.44 38.59 16.92
CA ASN A 148 -4.46 38.56 17.96
C ASN A 148 -5.84 38.53 17.28
N THR A 149 -6.40 37.35 17.06
CA THR A 149 -7.82 37.23 16.70
C THR A 149 -8.64 37.29 17.97
N SER A 150 -8.97 38.48 18.46
CA SER A 150 -10.08 38.64 19.41
C SER A 150 -11.38 38.41 18.65
N LYS A 151 -11.78 37.15 18.47
CA LYS A 151 -13.15 36.85 18.10
C LYS A 151 -13.96 36.74 19.38
N ASN A 152 -14.96 37.60 19.51
CA ASN A 152 -16.02 37.54 20.51
C ASN A 152 -16.80 36.22 20.36
N GLY A 153 -16.25 35.16 20.92
CA GLY A 153 -16.87 33.84 21.00
C GLY A 153 -16.63 33.29 22.40
N THR A 154 -17.68 32.80 23.03
CA THR A 154 -17.76 32.32 24.42
C THR A 154 -16.93 31.06 24.74
N ASP A 155 -15.93 30.72 23.93
CA ASP A 155 -15.11 29.53 24.13
C ASP A 155 -13.75 29.89 24.70
N ASN A 156 -13.51 29.41 25.93
CA ASN A 156 -12.43 29.74 26.84
C ASN A 156 -11.03 29.21 26.41
N THR A 157 -10.74 29.15 25.11
CA THR A 157 -9.43 28.79 24.58
C THR A 157 -8.89 29.94 23.73
N ASN A 158 -8.07 30.80 24.35
CA ASN A 158 -7.35 31.87 23.66
C ASN A 158 -6.21 31.31 22.80
N LEU A 159 -6.53 30.45 21.83
CA LEU A 159 -5.57 29.89 20.88
C LEU A 159 -5.17 30.98 19.88
N LYS A 160 -3.92 31.45 20.01
CA LYS A 160 -3.32 32.38 19.05
C LYS A 160 -3.05 31.64 17.74
N ILE A 161 -3.65 32.13 16.64
CA ILE A 161 -3.36 31.61 15.30
C ILE A 161 -2.10 32.29 14.78
N SER A 162 -1.13 31.48 14.35
CA SER A 162 0.07 31.98 13.69
C SER A 162 -0.29 32.62 12.34
N ALA A 163 0.17 33.83 12.07
CA ALA A 163 0.00 34.45 10.75
C ALA A 163 0.78 33.72 9.65
N PHE A 164 1.74 32.89 10.04
CA PHE A 164 2.56 32.09 9.15
C PHE A 164 1.81 30.88 8.59
N GLY A 165 0.95 30.25 9.40
CA GLY A 165 0.23 29.04 9.04
C GLY A 165 -0.52 29.13 7.70
N PRO A 166 -1.38 30.15 7.48
CA PRO A 166 -2.08 30.32 6.21
C PRO A 166 -1.17 30.57 5.01
N ARG A 167 -0.05 31.28 5.21
CA ARG A 167 0.94 31.54 4.14
C ARG A 167 1.66 30.25 3.75
N LEU A 168 2.12 29.49 4.74
CA LEU A 168 2.73 28.19 4.52
C LEU A 168 1.78 27.22 3.83
N LEU A 169 0.52 27.17 4.27
CA LEU A 169 -0.49 26.32 3.64
C LEU A 169 -0.75 26.74 2.19
N SER A 170 -0.78 28.05 1.90
CA SER A 170 -0.91 28.58 0.55
C SER A 170 0.26 28.13 -0.34
N GLU A 171 1.50 28.28 0.12
CA GLU A 171 2.68 27.89 -0.67
C GLU A 171 2.80 26.36 -0.84
N LEU A 172 2.53 25.58 0.23
CA LEU A 172 2.47 24.12 0.17
C LEU A 172 1.43 23.63 -0.86
N SER A 173 0.25 24.25 -0.89
CA SER A 173 -0.82 23.87 -1.80
C SER A 173 -0.49 24.18 -3.28
N ARG A 174 0.42 25.13 -3.52
CA ARG A 174 0.87 25.53 -4.87
C ARG A 174 2.13 24.80 -5.31
N THR A 175 2.83 24.14 -4.39
CA THR A 175 4.08 23.44 -4.66
C THR A 175 3.84 22.28 -5.64
N LYS A 176 4.64 22.28 -6.71
CA LYS A 176 4.61 21.28 -7.77
C LYS A 176 6.02 21.03 -8.28
N PHE A 177 6.49 19.78 -8.21
CA PHE A 177 7.83 19.40 -8.68
C PHE A 177 7.91 17.91 -9.00
N PRO A 178 8.91 17.48 -9.81
CA PRO A 178 9.21 16.05 -9.97
C PRO A 178 9.89 15.50 -8.71
N GLY A 179 9.14 14.72 -7.92
CA GLY A 179 9.63 14.01 -6.74
C GLY A 179 10.17 12.61 -7.06
N LEU A 180 10.69 11.92 -6.05
CA LEU A 180 11.19 10.55 -6.17
C LEU A 180 10.07 9.53 -6.38
N SER A 181 8.86 9.81 -5.87
CA SER A 181 7.67 8.97 -6.03
C SER A 181 6.82 9.32 -7.27
N GLY A 182 7.28 10.26 -8.10
CA GLY A 182 6.54 10.81 -9.23
C GLY A 182 6.33 12.32 -9.10
N GLU A 183 5.42 12.88 -9.90
CA GLU A 183 5.04 14.29 -9.80
C GLU A 183 4.38 14.57 -8.44
N PHE A 184 5.03 15.37 -7.60
CA PHE A 184 4.45 15.81 -6.35
C PHE A 184 3.51 16.99 -6.61
N GLN A 185 2.24 16.81 -6.22
CA GLN A 185 1.25 17.87 -6.26
C GLN A 185 0.14 17.55 -5.24
N LEU A 186 -0.27 18.55 -4.46
CA LEU A 186 -1.44 18.43 -3.59
C LEU A 186 -2.68 18.98 -4.29
N ILE A 187 -3.75 18.20 -4.32
CA ILE A 187 -5.07 18.59 -4.79
C ILE A 187 -6.02 18.48 -3.60
N ASN A 188 -6.61 19.60 -3.17
CA ASN A 188 -7.46 19.66 -1.97
C ASN A 188 -6.76 19.09 -0.70
N GLY A 189 -5.45 19.33 -0.57
CA GLY A 189 -4.65 18.84 0.55
C GLY A 189 -4.26 17.35 0.48
N GLN A 190 -4.60 16.65 -0.60
CA GLN A 190 -4.23 15.24 -0.80
C GLN A 190 -3.21 15.13 -1.93
N LEU A 191 -2.26 14.20 -1.81
CA LEU A 191 -1.34 13.89 -2.90
C LEU A 191 -2.16 13.43 -4.12
N LYS A 192 -1.85 14.00 -5.29
CA LYS A 192 -2.47 13.63 -6.56
C LYS A 192 -2.47 12.10 -6.71
N PRO A 193 -3.59 11.50 -7.19
CA PRO A 193 -3.70 10.05 -7.27
C PRO A 193 -2.55 9.40 -8.03
N SER A 194 -1.90 8.43 -7.40
CA SER A 194 -0.90 7.59 -8.05
C SER A 194 -1.59 6.54 -8.93
N ALA A 195 -0.90 6.10 -9.97
CA ALA A 195 -1.22 4.82 -10.58
C ALA A 195 -0.92 3.70 -9.57
N PHE A 196 -1.64 2.58 -9.67
CA PHE A 196 -1.40 1.39 -8.86
C PHE A 196 -0.85 0.28 -9.74
N GLU A 197 0.17 -0.40 -9.23
CA GLU A 197 0.66 -1.67 -9.75
C GLU A 197 -0.19 -2.80 -9.15
N ILE A 198 -0.68 -3.68 -10.02
CA ILE A 198 -1.28 -4.96 -9.64
C ILE A 198 -0.25 -6.03 -9.98
N PHE A 199 0.15 -6.81 -8.98
CA PHE A 199 1.17 -7.85 -9.14
C PHE A 199 0.76 -9.14 -8.47
N ASN A 200 1.41 -10.23 -8.86
CA ASN A 200 1.21 -11.56 -8.33
C ASN A 200 2.52 -12.05 -7.71
N VAL A 201 2.45 -12.58 -6.49
CA VAL A 201 3.60 -13.23 -5.85
C VAL A 201 3.84 -14.55 -6.57
N PHE A 202 5.04 -14.73 -7.11
CA PHE A 202 5.39 -15.83 -8.01
C PHE A 202 6.82 -16.28 -7.73
N GLY A 203 6.99 -17.52 -7.26
CA GLY A 203 8.29 -18.07 -6.87
C GLY A 203 9.01 -17.18 -5.84
N THR A 204 10.26 -16.82 -6.13
CA THR A 204 11.12 -16.01 -5.25
C THR A 204 10.81 -14.51 -5.28
N GLY A 205 9.78 -14.05 -5.99
CA GLY A 205 9.55 -12.62 -6.18
C GLY A 205 8.13 -12.26 -6.59
N GLU A 206 8.04 -11.23 -7.41
CA GLU A 206 6.78 -10.58 -7.79
C GLU A 206 6.73 -10.41 -9.31
N LYS A 207 5.54 -10.62 -9.88
CA LYS A 207 5.30 -10.42 -11.30
C LYS A 207 4.15 -9.44 -11.49
N THR A 208 4.43 -8.29 -12.10
CA THR A 208 3.39 -7.32 -12.47
C THR A 208 2.41 -7.95 -13.45
N VAL A 209 1.12 -7.94 -13.09
CA VAL A 209 0.03 -8.45 -13.93
C VAL A 209 -0.77 -7.35 -14.59
N GLY A 210 -0.72 -6.11 -14.09
CA GLY A 210 -1.31 -4.96 -14.74
C GLY A 210 -1.24 -3.72 -13.87
N PHE A 211 -1.99 -2.71 -14.25
CA PHE A 211 -2.03 -1.42 -13.58
C PHE A 211 -3.47 -0.94 -13.44
N TRP A 212 -3.68 -0.03 -12.50
CA TRP A 212 -4.93 0.70 -12.36
C TRP A 212 -4.65 2.20 -12.27
N THR A 213 -5.39 3.01 -13.02
CA THR A 213 -5.39 4.47 -12.88
C THR A 213 -6.82 4.99 -12.81
N ILE A 214 -6.99 6.21 -12.29
CA ILE A 214 -8.31 6.84 -12.22
C ILE A 214 -8.90 7.11 -13.61
N ASP A 215 -8.06 7.40 -14.61
CA ASP A 215 -8.48 7.80 -15.95
C ASP A 215 -8.81 6.59 -16.84
N THR A 216 -8.02 5.51 -16.72
CA THR A 216 -8.11 4.34 -17.62
C THR A 216 -8.67 3.09 -16.95
N GLY A 217 -8.83 3.07 -15.63
CA GLY A 217 -9.20 1.86 -14.90
C GLY A 217 -8.10 0.80 -14.99
N ILE A 218 -8.47 -0.47 -15.15
CA ILE A 218 -7.56 -1.63 -15.25
C ILE A 218 -6.96 -1.74 -16.66
N SER A 219 -5.64 -1.68 -16.75
CA SER A 219 -4.87 -1.83 -17.98
C SER A 219 -3.72 -2.83 -17.84
N ARG A 220 -3.23 -3.34 -18.97
CA ARG A 220 -2.05 -4.22 -19.01
C ARG A 220 -0.75 -3.45 -18.83
N GLU A 221 -0.73 -2.22 -19.33
CA GLU A 221 0.40 -1.30 -19.41
C GLU A 221 -0.06 0.09 -19.00
N LEU A 222 0.85 0.89 -18.43
CA LEU A 222 0.56 2.27 -17.99
C LEU A 222 0.31 3.23 -19.15
N ILE A 223 0.97 3.00 -20.29
CA ILE A 223 0.86 3.84 -21.48
C ILE A 223 -0.02 3.10 -22.48
N SER A 224 -1.21 3.65 -22.76
CA SER A 224 -2.04 3.21 -23.87
C SER A 224 -1.80 4.15 -25.05
N THR A 225 -1.61 3.59 -26.24
CA THR A 225 -1.43 4.35 -27.49
C THR A 225 -2.74 4.83 -28.11
N GLY A 226 -3.89 4.58 -27.46
CA GLY A 226 -5.22 4.99 -27.91
C GLY A 226 -5.97 5.84 -26.90
N GLU A 227 -7.19 6.29 -27.26
CA GLU A 227 -8.03 7.08 -26.36
C GLU A 227 -8.28 6.36 -25.02
N PRO A 228 -8.15 7.07 -23.88
CA PRO A 228 -8.36 6.48 -22.57
C PRO A 228 -9.83 6.08 -22.41
N THR A 229 -10.10 4.79 -22.50
CA THR A 229 -11.40 4.20 -22.18
C THR A 229 -11.29 3.53 -20.82
N HIS A 230 -12.06 4.04 -19.85
CA HIS A 230 -12.06 3.50 -18.50
C HIS A 230 -12.58 2.05 -18.51
N SER A 231 -11.71 1.09 -18.18
CA SER A 231 -12.05 -0.34 -18.20
C SER A 231 -11.98 -0.96 -16.82
N THR A 232 -12.97 -1.78 -16.47
CA THR A 232 -12.92 -2.64 -15.27
C THR A 232 -12.65 -4.11 -15.64
N SER A 233 -12.33 -4.38 -16.90
CA SER A 233 -12.18 -5.74 -17.42
C SER A 233 -10.90 -6.39 -16.95
N THR A 234 -11.03 -7.49 -16.22
CA THR A 234 -9.89 -8.37 -15.85
C THR A 234 -9.19 -9.01 -17.05
N LYS A 235 -9.78 -8.98 -18.26
CA LYS A 235 -9.11 -9.47 -19.48
C LYS A 235 -7.88 -8.62 -19.86
N ASN A 236 -7.79 -7.41 -19.32
CA ASN A 236 -6.66 -6.52 -19.51
C ASN A 236 -5.49 -6.85 -18.57
N LEU A 237 -5.65 -7.79 -17.64
CA LEU A 237 -4.56 -8.29 -16.81
C LEU A 237 -3.82 -9.43 -17.52
N LYS A 238 -2.52 -9.53 -17.26
CA LYS A 238 -1.73 -10.72 -17.59
C LYS A 238 -2.23 -11.91 -16.75
N SER A 239 -1.83 -13.11 -17.17
CA SER A 239 -2.17 -14.34 -16.43
C SER A 239 -1.72 -14.25 -14.97
N VAL A 240 -2.62 -14.63 -14.07
CA VAL A 240 -2.43 -14.68 -12.62
C VAL A 240 -2.32 -16.14 -12.21
N MET A 241 -1.28 -16.47 -11.44
CA MET A 241 -1.18 -17.72 -10.73
C MET A 241 -1.85 -17.58 -9.37
N TRP A 242 -2.71 -18.54 -9.04
CA TRP A 242 -3.40 -18.63 -7.77
C TRP A 242 -2.69 -19.63 -6.85
N PRO A 243 -2.97 -19.59 -5.53
CA PRO A 243 -2.41 -20.55 -4.59
C PRO A 243 -2.59 -22.01 -5.06
N GLY A 244 -1.61 -22.85 -4.75
CA GLY A 244 -1.54 -24.23 -5.24
C GLY A 244 -1.15 -24.35 -6.72
N ASP A 245 -0.36 -23.40 -7.23
CA ASP A 245 0.21 -23.40 -8.58
C ASP A 245 -0.82 -23.49 -9.72
N SER A 246 -2.03 -23.00 -9.47
CA SER A 246 -3.15 -23.10 -10.41
C SER A 246 -3.33 -21.81 -11.19
N PHE A 247 -3.44 -21.90 -12.51
CA PHE A 247 -3.89 -20.79 -13.37
C PHE A 247 -5.42 -20.75 -13.50
N THR A 248 -6.12 -21.71 -12.90
CA THR A 248 -7.59 -21.74 -12.90
C THR A 248 -8.11 -20.70 -11.92
N ARG A 249 -8.90 -19.76 -12.44
CA ARG A 249 -9.51 -18.71 -11.62
C ARG A 249 -10.39 -19.33 -10.51
N PRO A 250 -10.13 -19.00 -9.23
CA PRO A 250 -10.96 -19.44 -8.12
C PRO A 250 -12.40 -18.99 -8.30
N LYS A 251 -13.36 -19.89 -8.08
CA LYS A 251 -14.81 -19.58 -8.17
C LYS A 251 -15.27 -18.62 -7.06
N GLY A 252 -14.48 -18.51 -5.99
CA GLY A 252 -14.76 -17.66 -4.83
C GLY A 252 -15.58 -18.31 -3.74
N TRP A 253 -16.09 -19.53 -3.99
CA TRP A 253 -16.84 -20.32 -3.02
C TRP A 253 -16.62 -21.82 -3.22
N ALA A 254 -16.81 -22.58 -2.14
CA ALA A 254 -16.80 -24.04 -2.14
C ALA A 254 -18.21 -24.60 -1.91
N ILE A 255 -18.48 -25.77 -2.49
CA ILE A 255 -19.69 -26.53 -2.19
C ILE A 255 -19.60 -26.95 -0.71
N PRO A 256 -20.63 -26.70 0.11
CA PRO A 256 -20.64 -27.19 1.48
C PRO A 256 -20.48 -28.71 1.47
N ALA A 257 -19.58 -29.24 2.30
CA ALA A 257 -19.54 -30.68 2.54
C ALA A 257 -20.89 -31.06 3.15
N CYS A 258 -21.77 -31.64 2.33
CA CYS A 258 -23.08 -32.07 2.77
C CYS A 258 -22.87 -33.14 3.85
N PHE A 259 -23.49 -32.95 5.02
CA PHE A 259 -23.58 -34.03 6.01
C PHE A 259 -24.21 -35.25 5.32
N THR A 260 -23.56 -36.41 5.46
CA THR A 260 -24.10 -37.69 5.03
C THR A 260 -25.50 -37.85 5.62
N ILE A 261 -26.53 -37.73 4.78
CA ILE A 261 -27.90 -38.08 5.16
C ILE A 261 -27.91 -39.61 5.25
N TYR A 262 -27.87 -40.13 6.46
CA TYR A 262 -28.28 -41.51 6.72
C TYR A 262 -29.78 -41.57 6.47
N LEU A 263 -30.18 -42.12 5.31
CA LEU A 263 -31.53 -42.62 5.14
C LEU A 263 -31.67 -43.84 6.06
N ARG A 264 -32.53 -43.71 7.08
CA ARG A 264 -33.13 -44.85 7.79
C ARG A 264 -34.43 -45.21 7.11
#